data_AF-A0AAD7HAI1-F1
#
_entry.id   AF-A0AAD7HAI1-F1
#
_cell.length_a   1.000
_cell.length_b   1.000
_cell.length_c   1.000
_cell.angle_alpha   90.00
_cell.angle_beta   90.00
_cell.angle_gamma   90.00
#
_symmetry.space_group_name_H-M   'P 1'
#
loop_
_entity.id
_entity.type
_entity.pdbx_description
1 polymer ?
#
loop_
_entity_poly.entity_id
_entity_poly.type
_entity_poly.pdbx_seq_one_letter_code
_entity_poly.pdbx_strand_id
1 'polypeptide(L)'
;QITWILNQNFGVAVLSNDEAFGNQIMEAIKFRILDEVLNLQSSKILTLYTTHFDRFKSLIVAGFKGPTPRPTNPTLPSFSFNGLAGTYHDPGYGSLHLCLVGPGDPTKISSKARFPPPPARFSSTCTHVLSELEWIYRGVTHVALTHFEHDIFNVTGLILIPTGNTSDSKPWVQVEVHPGFVGEFAVEGKLRVGFRGIWGPGAGVQSPKGESVKERAEVWFEKLG
;
A
#
# COMPACT_ATOMS: atom_id res chain seq x y z
N GLN A 1 -10.01 13.90 -11.78
CA GLN A 1 -9.04 14.99 -11.49
C GLN A 1 -9.48 16.27 -12.20
N ILE A 2 -9.33 17.43 -11.54
CA ILE A 2 -9.68 18.75 -12.10
C ILE A 2 -8.43 19.61 -12.17
N THR A 3 -8.22 20.36 -13.26
CA THR A 3 -7.13 21.32 -13.39
C THR A 3 -7.64 22.59 -14.07
N TRP A 4 -7.35 23.73 -13.46
CA TRP A 4 -7.74 25.04 -13.96
C TRP A 4 -6.49 25.82 -14.39
N ILE A 5 -6.50 26.37 -15.59
CA ILE A 5 -5.45 27.22 -16.15
C ILE A 5 -5.95 28.66 -16.08
N LEU A 6 -5.63 29.32 -14.95
CA LEU A 6 -6.23 30.59 -14.54
C LEU A 6 -5.98 31.71 -15.56
N ASN A 7 -4.82 31.73 -16.19
CA ASN A 7 -4.44 32.72 -17.21
C ASN A 7 -5.11 32.50 -18.58
N GLN A 8 -5.79 31.38 -18.79
CA GLN A 8 -6.46 31.04 -20.06
C GLN A 8 -7.99 30.93 -19.91
N ASN A 9 -8.55 31.19 -18.72
CA ASN A 9 -9.97 30.97 -18.40
C ASN A 9 -10.47 29.58 -18.83
N PHE A 10 -9.61 28.57 -18.72
CA PHE A 10 -9.85 27.23 -19.22
C PHE A 10 -9.63 26.20 -18.11
N GLY A 11 -10.53 25.22 -18.02
CA GLY A 11 -10.45 24.14 -17.05
C GLY A 11 -10.72 22.79 -17.70
N VAL A 12 -10.00 21.77 -17.25
CA VAL A 12 -10.20 20.38 -17.67
C VAL A 12 -10.59 19.55 -16.44
N ALA A 13 -11.70 18.83 -16.56
CA ALA A 13 -12.10 17.80 -15.62
C ALA A 13 -12.12 16.46 -16.35
N VAL A 14 -11.30 15.51 -15.88
CA VAL A 14 -11.34 14.13 -16.34
C VAL A 14 -11.81 13.27 -15.19
N LEU A 15 -12.79 12.42 -15.44
CA LEU A 15 -13.36 11.50 -14.47
C LEU A 15 -13.10 10.08 -14.98
N SER A 16 -12.73 9.18 -14.09
CA SER A 16 -12.57 7.77 -14.40
C SER A 16 -13.23 6.96 -13.29
N ASN A 17 -13.91 5.89 -13.70
CA ASN A 17 -14.42 4.84 -12.82
C ASN A 17 -13.44 3.65 -12.71
N ASP A 18 -12.23 3.78 -13.26
CA ASP A 18 -11.18 2.78 -13.14
C ASP A 18 -10.41 3.00 -11.83
N GLU A 19 -10.44 1.99 -10.97
CA GLU A 19 -9.85 2.05 -9.63
C GLU A 19 -8.35 1.72 -9.61
N ALA A 20 -7.87 0.96 -10.60
CA ALA A 20 -6.48 0.49 -10.64
C ALA A 20 -5.55 1.51 -11.32
N PHE A 21 -6.04 2.14 -12.40
CA PHE A 21 -5.26 3.02 -13.27
C PHE A 21 -5.94 4.37 -13.53
N GLY A 22 -7.10 4.63 -12.91
CA GLY A 22 -7.88 5.84 -13.15
C GLY A 22 -7.07 7.13 -13.00
N ASN A 23 -6.16 7.23 -12.02
CA ASN A 23 -5.33 8.42 -11.86
C ASN A 23 -4.34 8.62 -13.02
N GLN A 24 -3.67 7.56 -13.47
CA GLN A 24 -2.72 7.59 -14.59
C GLN A 24 -3.45 7.88 -15.90
N ILE A 25 -4.61 7.25 -16.12
CA ILE A 25 -5.46 7.47 -17.29
C ILE A 25 -6.01 8.90 -17.29
N MET A 26 -6.53 9.39 -16.16
CA MET A 26 -7.02 10.76 -16.02
C MET A 26 -5.92 11.78 -16.28
N GLU A 27 -4.70 11.57 -15.79
CA GLU A 27 -3.54 12.43 -16.07
C GLU A 27 -3.18 12.43 -17.57
N ALA A 28 -3.07 11.26 -18.20
CA ALA A 28 -2.73 11.14 -19.61
C ALA A 28 -3.77 11.83 -20.51
N ILE A 29 -5.06 11.58 -20.26
CA ILE A 29 -6.18 12.20 -20.99
C ILE A 29 -6.17 13.71 -20.78
N LYS A 30 -5.97 14.17 -19.54
CA LYS A 30 -5.90 15.60 -19.23
C LYS A 30 -4.80 16.29 -20.03
N PHE A 31 -3.58 15.73 -20.05
CA PHE A 31 -2.48 16.34 -20.82
C PHE A 31 -2.73 16.30 -22.33
N ARG A 32 -3.41 15.27 -22.85
CA ARG A 32 -3.82 15.24 -24.25
C ARG A 32 -4.84 16.34 -24.58
N ILE A 33 -5.83 16.57 -23.71
CA ILE A 33 -6.80 17.67 -23.89
C ILE A 33 -6.09 19.03 -23.86
N LEU A 34 -5.11 19.20 -22.96
CA LEU A 34 -4.30 20.43 -22.91
C LEU A 34 -3.50 20.63 -24.20
N ASP A 35 -2.99 19.56 -24.82
CA ASP A 35 -2.28 19.59 -26.12
C ASP A 35 -3.15 20.21 -27.21
N GLU A 36 -4.35 19.65 -27.35
CA GLU A 36 -5.27 20.00 -28.43
C GLU A 36 -5.85 21.40 -28.26
N VAL A 37 -6.23 21.77 -27.03
CA VAL A 37 -6.86 23.07 -26.77
C VAL A 37 -5.86 24.22 -26.80
N LEU A 38 -4.64 24.01 -26.30
CA LEU A 38 -3.62 25.07 -26.22
C LEU A 38 -2.67 25.07 -27.42
N ASN A 39 -2.88 24.16 -28.38
CA ASN A 39 -2.03 23.96 -29.56
C ASN A 39 -0.55 23.90 -29.21
N LEU A 40 -0.23 23.18 -28.12
CA LEU A 40 1.13 23.06 -27.63
C LEU A 40 1.91 22.15 -28.59
N GLN A 41 3.14 22.53 -28.92
CA GLN A 41 4.03 21.62 -29.65
C GLN A 41 4.24 20.37 -28.79
N SER A 42 4.06 19.17 -29.34
CA SER A 42 4.03 17.91 -28.57
C SER A 42 5.28 17.67 -27.71
N SER A 43 6.42 18.26 -28.07
CA SER A 43 7.66 18.25 -27.27
C SER A 43 7.55 19.02 -25.95
N LYS A 44 6.77 20.10 -25.89
CA LYS A 44 6.50 20.87 -24.65
C LYS A 44 5.59 20.11 -23.70
N ILE A 45 4.64 19.33 -24.20
CA ILE A 45 3.77 18.48 -23.37
C ILE A 45 4.53 17.29 -22.83
N LEU A 46 5.34 16.61 -23.65
CA LEU A 46 6.23 15.56 -23.13
C LEU A 46 7.11 16.13 -22.03
N THR A 47 7.66 17.33 -22.21
CA THR A 47 8.45 18.02 -21.18
C THR A 47 7.63 18.35 -19.94
N LEU A 48 6.39 18.85 -20.06
CA LEU A 48 5.53 19.15 -18.91
C LEU A 48 5.13 17.87 -18.16
N TYR A 49 4.80 16.80 -18.87
CA TYR A 49 4.48 15.50 -18.32
C TYR A 49 5.70 14.88 -17.63
N THR A 50 6.86 14.83 -18.29
CA THR A 50 8.10 14.31 -17.69
C THR A 50 8.52 15.16 -16.51
N THR A 51 8.46 16.50 -16.60
CA THR A 51 8.80 17.38 -15.48
C THR A 51 7.83 17.20 -14.30
N HIS A 52 6.52 17.06 -14.55
CA HIS A 52 5.54 16.80 -13.49
C HIS A 52 5.76 15.42 -12.85
N PHE A 53 6.02 14.41 -13.67
CA PHE A 53 6.30 13.05 -13.23
C PHE A 53 7.64 12.94 -12.49
N ASP A 54 8.68 13.63 -12.96
CA ASP A 54 10.00 13.70 -12.33
C ASP A 54 9.96 14.54 -11.07
N ARG A 55 9.11 15.56 -10.99
CA ARG A 55 8.83 16.30 -9.76
C ARG A 55 8.06 15.47 -8.75
N PHE A 56 7.08 14.69 -9.20
CA PHE A 56 6.38 13.72 -8.34
C PHE A 56 7.35 12.66 -7.83
N LYS A 57 8.16 12.06 -8.72
CA LYS A 57 9.25 11.14 -8.35
C LYS A 57 10.23 11.78 -7.39
N SER A 58 10.66 13.02 -7.63
CA SER A 58 11.64 13.67 -6.76
C SER A 58 11.05 14.05 -5.41
N LEU A 59 9.76 14.37 -5.30
CA LEU A 59 9.08 14.54 -4.02
C LEU A 59 8.93 13.21 -3.27
N ILE A 60 8.60 12.13 -3.98
CA ILE A 60 8.57 10.77 -3.42
C ILE A 60 9.97 10.36 -2.94
N VAL A 61 11.01 10.59 -3.75
CA VAL A 61 12.40 10.20 -3.48
C VAL A 61 13.07 11.11 -2.44
N ALA A 62 12.81 12.42 -2.43
CA ALA A 62 13.34 13.34 -1.43
C ALA A 62 12.69 13.16 -0.06
N GLY A 63 11.43 12.69 -0.01
CA GLY A 63 10.79 12.20 1.20
C GLY A 63 11.21 10.77 1.59
N PHE A 64 11.88 10.05 0.70
CA PHE A 64 12.34 8.68 0.92
C PHE A 64 13.59 8.67 1.80
N LYS A 65 13.37 8.65 3.12
CA LYS A 65 14.36 8.03 4.00
C LYS A 65 14.33 6.54 3.66
N GLY A 66 15.46 6.00 3.20
CA GLY A 66 15.58 4.59 2.83
C GLY A 66 14.99 3.65 3.90
N PRO A 67 14.65 2.40 3.54
CA PRO A 67 14.06 1.46 4.47
C PRO A 67 14.89 1.40 5.75
N THR A 68 14.26 1.60 6.90
CA THR A 68 14.95 1.55 8.19
C THR A 68 15.57 0.16 8.32
N PRO A 69 16.91 0.07 8.51
CA PRO A 69 17.57 -1.22 8.64
C PRO A 69 16.95 -2.01 9.79
N ARG A 70 16.70 -3.30 9.56
CA ARG A 70 16.24 -4.19 10.63
C ARG A 70 17.30 -4.21 11.75
N PRO A 71 16.92 -4.16 13.03
CA PRO A 71 17.85 -4.39 14.12
C PRO A 71 18.58 -5.72 13.95
N THR A 72 19.86 -5.78 14.29
CA THR A 72 20.68 -7.00 14.15
C THR A 72 20.15 -8.14 15.00
N ASN A 73 19.57 -7.84 16.16
CA ASN A 73 18.95 -8.79 17.09
C ASN A 73 17.56 -8.28 17.48
N PRO A 74 16.55 -8.47 16.62
CA PRO A 74 15.22 -7.95 16.89
C PRO A 74 14.55 -8.75 18.01
N THR A 75 14.03 -8.05 19.02
CA THR A 75 13.20 -8.68 20.05
C THR A 75 11.96 -9.29 19.41
N LEU A 76 11.61 -10.52 19.80
CA LEU A 76 10.43 -11.22 19.30
C LEU A 76 9.14 -10.49 19.70
N PRO A 77 8.04 -10.67 18.94
CA PRO A 77 6.73 -10.19 19.36
C PRO A 77 6.30 -10.81 20.69
N SER A 78 5.45 -10.09 21.42
CA SER A 78 4.82 -10.61 22.64
C SER A 78 3.83 -11.74 22.34
N PHE A 79 3.50 -11.95 21.06
CA PHE A 79 2.61 -13.01 20.56
C PHE A 79 3.34 -14.01 19.67
N SER A 80 2.84 -15.25 19.64
CA SER A 80 3.31 -16.21 18.62
C SER A 80 2.88 -15.77 17.23
N PHE A 81 3.72 -15.99 16.21
CA PHE A 81 3.37 -15.68 14.83
C PHE A 81 2.11 -16.40 14.34
N ASN A 82 1.85 -17.63 14.81
CA ASN A 82 0.60 -18.33 14.55
C ASN A 82 -0.60 -17.60 15.17
N GLY A 83 -0.42 -17.02 16.35
CA GLY A 83 -1.45 -16.23 17.03
C GLY A 83 -1.83 -14.94 16.31
N LEU A 84 -0.98 -14.44 15.39
CA LEU A 84 -1.28 -13.26 14.56
C LEU A 84 -2.21 -13.59 13.38
N ALA A 85 -2.23 -14.83 12.91
CA ALA A 85 -3.10 -15.25 11.82
C ALA A 85 -4.58 -15.24 12.25
N GLY A 86 -5.47 -14.87 11.33
CA GLY A 86 -6.91 -14.79 11.53
C GLY A 86 -7.55 -13.61 10.81
N THR A 87 -8.86 -13.48 10.96
CA THR A 87 -9.61 -12.34 10.41
C THR A 87 -9.65 -11.22 11.43
N TYR A 88 -9.38 -10.00 10.99
CA TYR A 88 -9.55 -8.79 11.76
C TYR A 88 -10.60 -7.91 11.08
N HIS A 89 -11.30 -7.09 11.84
CA HIS A 89 -12.37 -6.26 11.32
C HIS A 89 -12.31 -4.84 11.90
N ASP A 90 -12.60 -3.87 11.04
CA ASP A 90 -12.85 -2.49 11.39
C ASP A 90 -14.15 -2.05 10.68
N PRO A 91 -15.09 -1.38 11.37
CA PRO A 91 -16.38 -1.03 10.77
C PRO A 91 -16.29 -0.03 9.61
N GLY A 92 -15.23 0.78 9.54
CA GLY A 92 -14.99 1.73 8.47
C GLY A 92 -14.20 1.16 7.29
N TYR A 93 -13.38 0.13 7.54
CA TYR A 93 -12.47 -0.44 6.53
C TYR A 93 -12.76 -1.90 6.16
N GLY A 94 -13.75 -2.55 6.77
CA GLY A 94 -14.09 -3.94 6.48
C GLY A 94 -13.12 -4.92 7.14
N SER A 95 -12.85 -6.04 6.46
CA SER A 95 -12.09 -7.14 7.03
C SER A 95 -10.68 -7.26 6.44
N LEU A 96 -9.76 -7.70 7.29
CA LEU A 96 -8.36 -7.94 7.02
C LEU A 96 -8.03 -9.41 7.37
N HIS A 97 -7.68 -10.20 6.38
CA HIS A 97 -7.42 -11.64 6.56
C HIS A 97 -5.92 -11.92 6.65
N LEU A 98 -5.38 -12.06 7.85
CA LEU A 98 -3.96 -12.33 8.07
C LEU A 98 -3.63 -13.82 8.00
N CYS A 99 -2.70 -14.19 7.13
CA CYS A 99 -2.19 -15.54 6.96
C CYS A 99 -0.67 -15.58 7.17
N LEU A 100 -0.21 -16.59 7.90
CA LEU A 100 1.22 -16.79 8.12
C LEU A 100 1.90 -17.39 6.89
N VAL A 101 3.02 -16.80 6.46
CA VAL A 101 3.90 -17.32 5.42
C VAL A 101 5.31 -17.44 6.01
N GLY A 102 5.71 -18.68 6.30
CA GLY A 102 6.98 -18.99 6.96
C GLY A 102 8.08 -19.46 6.00
N PRO A 103 9.35 -19.51 6.47
CA PRO A 103 10.45 -20.14 5.75
C PRO A 103 10.15 -21.63 5.50
N GLY A 104 10.03 -22.05 4.24
CA GLY A 104 10.18 -23.46 3.89
C GLY A 104 9.03 -24.15 3.16
N ASP A 105 7.87 -23.52 2.94
CA ASP A 105 6.91 -24.05 1.94
C ASP A 105 5.83 -23.02 1.55
N PRO A 106 5.93 -22.36 0.38
CA PRO A 106 4.88 -21.46 -0.12
C PRO A 106 3.56 -22.19 -0.43
N THR A 107 3.50 -23.52 -0.32
CA THR A 107 2.26 -24.31 -0.49
C THR A 107 1.50 -24.56 0.81
N LYS A 108 2.08 -24.26 1.98
CA LYS A 108 1.40 -24.29 3.29
C LYS A 108 0.67 -22.99 3.63
N ILE A 109 0.47 -22.13 2.64
CA ILE A 109 -0.45 -21.00 2.75
C ILE A 109 -1.83 -21.62 3.02
N SER A 110 -2.45 -21.26 4.16
CA SER A 110 -3.77 -21.81 4.50
C SER A 110 -4.70 -21.65 3.30
N SER A 111 -5.37 -22.73 2.91
CA SER A 111 -6.08 -22.94 1.64
C SER A 111 -7.14 -21.90 1.26
N LYS A 112 -7.43 -20.94 2.15
CA LYS A 112 -8.33 -19.82 1.88
C LYS A 112 -7.66 -18.64 1.18
N ALA A 113 -6.34 -18.51 1.26
CA ALA A 113 -5.66 -17.35 0.74
C ALA A 113 -5.00 -17.67 -0.62
N ARG A 114 -5.57 -17.15 -1.71
CA ARG A 114 -5.04 -17.27 -3.08
C ARG A 114 -3.83 -16.36 -3.28
N PHE A 115 -2.79 -16.53 -2.49
CA PHE A 115 -1.56 -15.79 -2.67
C PHE A 115 -0.69 -16.47 -3.73
N PRO A 116 -0.14 -15.73 -4.71
CA PRO A 116 1.05 -16.21 -5.39
C PRO A 116 2.19 -16.36 -4.37
N PRO A 117 3.19 -17.20 -4.66
CA PRO A 117 4.40 -17.24 -3.84
C PRO A 117 4.96 -15.82 -3.68
N PRO A 118 5.43 -15.44 -2.47
CA PRO A 118 5.95 -14.11 -2.23
C PRO A 118 7.04 -13.80 -3.27
N PRO A 119 7.05 -12.59 -3.90
CA PRO A 119 8.07 -12.23 -4.87
C PRO A 119 9.47 -12.42 -4.28
N ALA A 120 10.45 -12.77 -5.11
CA ALA A 120 11.82 -13.13 -4.72
C ALA A 120 12.59 -12.07 -3.89
N ARG A 121 11.99 -10.87 -3.70
CA ARG A 121 12.49 -9.80 -2.83
C ARG A 121 12.13 -9.99 -1.36
N PHE A 122 11.19 -10.87 -1.02
CA PHE A 122 10.95 -11.22 0.37
C PHE A 122 12.05 -12.16 0.85
N SER A 123 12.82 -11.72 1.85
CA SER A 123 13.84 -12.57 2.47
C SER A 123 13.17 -13.84 3.01
N SER A 124 13.64 -15.00 2.55
CA SER A 124 13.18 -16.31 2.99
C SER A 124 13.50 -16.61 4.46
N THR A 125 14.29 -15.77 5.11
CA THR A 125 14.66 -15.89 6.54
C THR A 125 13.71 -15.18 7.49
N CYS A 126 12.71 -14.44 6.98
CA CYS A 126 11.74 -13.72 7.80
C CYS A 126 10.37 -14.37 7.76
N THR A 127 9.69 -14.35 8.92
CA THR A 127 8.27 -14.66 9.00
C THR A 127 7.46 -13.50 8.44
N HIS A 128 6.66 -13.76 7.40
CA HIS A 128 5.76 -12.79 6.81
C HIS A 128 4.33 -13.12 7.18
N VAL A 129 3.51 -12.10 7.40
CA VAL A 129 2.05 -12.26 7.50
C VAL A 129 1.45 -11.55 6.29
N LEU A 130 0.82 -12.31 5.40
CA LEU A 130 0.17 -11.74 4.22
C LEU A 130 -1.29 -11.47 4.52
N SER A 131 -1.84 -10.41 3.92
CA SER A 131 -3.25 -10.10 4.00
C SER A 131 -3.89 -9.86 2.65
N GLU A 132 -5.16 -10.26 2.55
CA GLU A 132 -6.09 -9.74 1.55
C GLU A 132 -6.84 -8.56 2.17
N LEU A 133 -6.92 -7.46 1.44
CA LEU A 133 -7.64 -6.26 1.86
C LEU A 133 -8.99 -6.23 1.13
N GLU A 134 -10.07 -6.06 1.88
CA GLU A 134 -11.40 -5.80 1.30
C GLU A 134 -11.55 -4.36 0.77
N TRP A 135 -10.57 -3.49 1.04
CA TRP A 135 -10.54 -2.08 0.61
C TRP A 135 -9.27 -1.79 -0.18
N ILE A 136 -9.43 -1.09 -1.30
CA ILE A 136 -8.36 -0.87 -2.28
C ILE A 136 -7.73 0.50 -2.05
N TYR A 137 -6.54 0.53 -1.46
CA TYR A 137 -5.72 1.75 -1.42
C TYR A 137 -4.82 1.82 -2.64
N ARG A 138 -5.08 2.76 -3.57
CA ARG A 138 -4.23 2.97 -4.77
C ARG A 138 -3.98 1.68 -5.59
N GLY A 139 -4.96 0.79 -5.66
CA GLY A 139 -4.81 -0.51 -6.34
C GLY A 139 -4.08 -1.58 -5.53
N VAL A 140 -3.61 -1.29 -4.31
CA VAL A 140 -3.06 -2.29 -3.38
C VAL A 140 -4.19 -3.22 -2.96
N THR A 141 -4.05 -4.49 -3.29
CA THR A 141 -5.03 -5.54 -2.97
C THR A 141 -4.58 -6.38 -1.78
N HIS A 142 -3.29 -6.38 -1.47
CA HIS A 142 -2.71 -7.20 -0.42
C HIS A 142 -1.61 -6.44 0.32
N VAL A 143 -1.34 -6.80 1.58
CA VAL A 143 -0.13 -6.34 2.28
C VAL A 143 0.68 -7.50 2.84
N ALA A 144 1.99 -7.31 2.91
CA ALA A 144 2.91 -8.19 3.61
C ALA A 144 3.46 -7.48 4.85
N LEU A 145 3.23 -8.07 6.01
CA LEU A 145 3.76 -7.65 7.29
C LEU A 145 5.01 -8.46 7.58
N THR A 146 6.17 -7.81 7.56
CA THR A 146 7.44 -8.41 7.93
C THR A 146 7.83 -7.97 9.34
N HIS A 147 8.12 -8.91 10.24
CA HIS A 147 8.51 -8.59 11.60
C HIS A 147 9.74 -7.68 11.64
N PHE A 148 9.60 -6.55 12.33
CA PHE A 148 10.68 -5.60 12.54
C PHE A 148 11.31 -5.82 13.92
N GLU A 149 10.57 -5.52 14.98
CA GLU A 149 11.00 -5.65 16.38
C GLU A 149 9.78 -5.57 17.31
N HIS A 150 9.77 -6.31 18.43
CA HIS A 150 8.63 -6.39 19.34
C HIS A 150 7.35 -6.69 18.55
N ASP A 151 6.27 -5.95 18.82
CA ASP A 151 4.98 -6.07 18.15
C ASP A 151 4.85 -5.18 16.90
N ILE A 152 5.99 -4.70 16.36
CA ILE A 152 6.06 -3.80 15.20
C ILE A 152 6.47 -4.57 13.94
N PHE A 153 5.75 -4.32 12.85
CA PHE A 153 5.91 -4.94 11.55
C PHE A 153 6.02 -3.88 10.45
N ASN A 154 6.98 -4.07 9.54
CA ASN A 154 7.04 -3.29 8.31
C ASN A 154 5.96 -3.79 7.36
N VAL A 155 5.22 -2.85 6.74
CA VAL A 155 4.12 -3.18 5.83
C VAL A 155 4.54 -2.88 4.40
N THR A 156 4.42 -3.87 3.54
CA THR A 156 4.65 -3.74 2.09
C THR A 156 3.34 -3.92 1.36
N GLY A 157 2.96 -2.96 0.51
CA GLY A 157 1.80 -3.09 -0.36
C GLY A 157 2.09 -3.99 -1.55
N LEU A 158 1.10 -4.79 -1.95
CA LEU A 158 1.17 -5.70 -3.07
C LEU A 158 -0.05 -5.49 -3.97
N ILE A 159 0.20 -5.35 -5.27
CA ILE A 159 -0.82 -5.31 -6.31
C ILE A 159 -0.74 -6.62 -7.09
N LEU A 160 -1.78 -7.44 -6.96
CA LEU A 160 -1.95 -8.65 -7.77
C LEU A 160 -2.66 -8.30 -9.08
N ILE A 161 -1.96 -8.49 -10.20
CA ILE A 161 -2.50 -8.26 -11.54
C ILE A 161 -2.83 -9.63 -12.16
N PRO A 162 -4.11 -9.94 -12.44
CA PRO A 162 -4.50 -11.18 -13.09
C PRO A 162 -3.82 -11.32 -14.45
N THR A 163 -3.19 -12.46 -14.67
CA THR A 163 -2.76 -12.90 -16.00
C THR A 163 -3.96 -13.58 -16.64
N GLY A 164 -4.54 -12.99 -17.69
CA GLY A 164 -5.82 -13.41 -18.27
C GLY A 164 -5.90 -14.82 -18.87
N ASN A 165 -4.97 -15.73 -18.56
CA ASN A 165 -4.99 -17.13 -19.00
C ASN A 165 -5.46 -18.04 -17.85
N THR A 166 -6.75 -18.36 -17.89
CA THR A 166 -7.42 -19.27 -16.97
C THR A 166 -6.93 -20.70 -17.14
N SER A 167 -5.91 -21.10 -16.36
CA SER A 167 -5.69 -22.48 -15.91
C SER A 167 -4.49 -22.57 -14.97
N ASP A 168 -3.44 -21.76 -15.17
CA ASP A 168 -2.16 -21.94 -14.46
C ASP A 168 -1.27 -20.68 -14.37
N SER A 169 -1.72 -19.53 -14.85
CA SER A 169 -0.88 -18.34 -14.80
C SER A 169 -0.95 -17.70 -13.41
N LYS A 170 0.15 -17.79 -12.67
CA LYS A 170 0.36 -17.03 -11.44
C LYS A 170 0.11 -15.53 -11.73
N PRO A 171 -0.59 -14.79 -10.85
CA PRO A 171 -0.75 -13.35 -11.04
C PRO A 171 0.61 -12.65 -11.00
N TRP A 172 0.77 -11.59 -11.79
CA TRP A 172 1.92 -10.71 -11.63
C TRP A 172 1.79 -9.98 -10.30
N VAL A 173 2.90 -9.85 -9.57
CA VAL A 173 2.94 -9.13 -8.30
C VAL A 173 3.76 -7.86 -8.50
N GLN A 174 3.11 -6.70 -8.44
CA GLN A 174 3.80 -5.43 -8.29
C GLN A 174 3.93 -5.11 -6.79
N VAL A 175 5.15 -4.77 -6.38
CA VAL A 175 5.47 -4.44 -4.98
C VAL A 175 5.49 -2.92 -4.82
N GLU A 176 4.60 -2.41 -3.99
CA GLU A 176 4.55 -1.02 -3.57
C GLU A 176 5.18 -0.88 -2.18
N VAL A 177 6.40 -0.32 -2.15
CA VAL A 177 7.09 -0.02 -0.89
C VAL A 177 6.83 1.43 -0.54
N HIS A 178 6.07 1.66 0.54
CA HIS A 178 5.84 2.99 1.06
C HIS A 178 6.64 3.21 2.35
N PRO A 179 7.55 4.19 2.40
CA PRO A 179 8.31 4.48 3.62
C PRO A 179 7.35 4.95 4.72
N GLY A 180 7.55 4.41 5.93
CA GLY A 180 6.74 4.75 7.11
C GLY A 180 5.46 3.94 7.26
N PHE A 181 5.19 2.99 6.36
CA PHE A 181 4.05 2.09 6.47
C PHE A 181 4.31 0.99 7.50
N VAL A 182 3.62 1.07 8.64
CA VAL A 182 3.91 0.24 9.82
C VAL A 182 2.61 -0.34 10.37
N GLY A 183 2.67 -1.63 10.71
CA GLY A 183 1.66 -2.35 11.47
C GLY A 183 2.18 -2.60 12.88
N GLU A 184 1.34 -2.38 13.88
CA GLU A 184 1.68 -2.55 15.29
C GLU A 184 0.56 -3.32 15.99
N PHE A 185 0.89 -4.43 16.63
CA PHE A 185 -0.07 -5.26 17.36
C PHE A 185 -0.19 -4.82 18.82
N ALA A 186 -1.38 -4.92 19.38
CA ALA A 186 -1.62 -4.72 20.80
C ALA A 186 -2.78 -5.57 21.31
N VAL A 187 -2.87 -5.72 22.63
CA VAL A 187 -4.03 -6.34 23.28
C VAL A 187 -4.79 -5.31 24.09
N GLU A 188 -6.06 -5.12 23.72
CA GLU A 188 -7.02 -4.30 24.45
C GLU A 188 -8.31 -5.13 24.60
N GLY A 189 -8.27 -6.10 25.51
CA GLY A 189 -9.29 -7.15 25.66
C GLY A 189 -9.20 -8.24 24.58
N LYS A 190 -9.04 -7.85 23.31
CA LYS A 190 -8.72 -8.74 22.18
C LYS A 190 -7.44 -8.31 21.48
N LEU A 191 -6.85 -9.21 20.70
CA LEU A 191 -5.73 -8.88 19.82
C LEU A 191 -6.21 -7.90 18.74
N ARG A 192 -5.45 -6.84 18.52
CA ARG A 192 -5.72 -5.80 17.54
C ARG A 192 -4.47 -5.47 16.75
N VAL A 193 -4.66 -4.91 15.56
CA VAL A 193 -3.58 -4.40 14.72
C VAL A 193 -3.90 -2.98 14.26
N GLY A 194 -2.96 -2.08 14.51
CA GLY A 194 -3.02 -0.69 14.09
C GLY A 194 -2.05 -0.45 12.95
N PHE A 195 -2.51 0.30 11.95
CA PHE A 195 -1.68 0.71 10.84
C PHE A 195 -1.47 2.22 10.83
N ARG A 196 -0.25 2.65 10.48
CA ARG A 196 0.10 4.06 10.29
C ARG A 196 0.86 4.28 9.00
N GLY A 197 0.73 5.47 8.41
CA GLY A 197 1.34 5.82 7.14
C GLY A 197 0.60 5.27 5.92
N ILE A 198 -0.66 4.83 6.07
CA ILE A 198 -1.50 4.38 4.95
C ILE A 198 -1.86 5.60 4.10
N TRP A 199 -2.54 6.55 4.74
CA TRP A 199 -3.17 7.70 4.09
C TRP A 199 -2.19 8.84 4.01
N GLY A 200 -1.27 8.90 4.97
CA GLY A 200 -0.48 10.08 5.25
C GLY A 200 -1.36 11.21 5.79
N PRO A 201 -0.77 12.23 6.40
CA PRO A 201 -1.55 13.32 6.97
C PRO A 201 -2.33 14.12 5.89
N GLY A 202 -1.87 14.13 4.64
CA GLY A 202 -2.31 15.17 3.71
C GLY A 202 -1.66 16.53 4.06
N ALA A 203 -1.82 17.52 3.19
CA ALA A 203 -1.17 18.81 3.37
C ALA A 203 -1.77 19.56 4.58
N GLY A 204 -0.94 19.83 5.60
CA GLY A 204 -1.31 20.67 6.75
C GLY A 204 -2.03 19.95 7.90
N VAL A 205 -2.32 18.65 7.77
CA VAL A 205 -2.83 17.84 8.88
C VAL A 205 -1.64 17.21 9.60
N GLN A 206 -1.76 16.95 10.90
CA GLN A 206 -0.78 16.14 11.61
C GLN A 206 -1.14 14.66 11.50
N SER A 207 -0.14 13.79 11.36
CA SER A 207 -0.35 12.35 11.52
C SER A 207 -0.88 12.05 12.92
N PRO A 208 -1.65 10.96 13.11
CA PRO A 208 -2.08 10.52 14.43
C PRO A 208 -0.88 10.38 15.39
N LYS A 209 -1.05 10.85 16.62
CA LYS A 209 -0.04 10.88 17.68
C LYS A 209 -0.68 10.49 19.00
N GLY A 210 0.06 9.76 19.82
CA GLY A 210 -0.35 9.39 21.17
C GLY A 210 0.55 8.32 21.77
N GLU A 211 0.25 7.95 23.01
CA GLU A 211 1.03 6.99 23.80
C GLU A 211 0.59 5.56 23.52
N SER A 212 -0.70 5.35 23.21
CA SER A 212 -1.22 4.04 22.82
C SER A 212 -1.04 3.75 21.33
N VAL A 213 -1.04 2.46 20.98
CA VAL A 213 -1.01 2.02 19.57
C VAL A 213 -2.22 2.58 18.81
N LYS A 214 -3.39 2.55 19.45
CA LYS A 214 -4.65 3.04 18.89
C LYS A 214 -4.60 4.53 18.54
N GLU A 215 -4.05 5.39 19.40
CA GLU A 215 -3.94 6.83 19.13
C GLU A 215 -2.95 7.16 18.00
N ARG A 216 -1.94 6.31 17.79
CA ARG A 216 -1.00 6.43 16.67
C ARG A 216 -1.51 5.81 15.37
N ALA A 217 -2.56 5.01 15.43
CA ALA A 217 -3.07 4.30 14.29
C ALA A 217 -4.00 5.19 13.45
N GLU A 218 -3.84 5.11 12.13
CA GLU A 218 -4.79 5.65 11.17
C GLU A 218 -5.98 4.70 10.97
N VAL A 219 -5.74 3.39 11.15
CA VAL A 219 -6.76 2.33 11.05
C VAL A 219 -6.52 1.31 12.15
N TRP A 220 -7.59 0.81 12.78
CA TRP A 220 -7.52 -0.01 13.99
C TRP A 220 -8.42 -1.25 13.92
N PHE A 221 -7.85 -2.38 13.48
CA PHE A 221 -8.61 -3.61 13.31
C PHE A 221 -8.60 -4.46 14.58
N GLU A 222 -9.75 -5.04 14.92
CA GLU A 222 -9.90 -6.01 16.00
C GLU A 222 -9.95 -7.44 15.45
N LYS A 223 -9.20 -8.37 16.07
CA LYS A 223 -9.26 -9.78 15.68
C LYS A 223 -10.63 -10.38 16.04
N LEU A 224 -11.25 -11.02 15.05
CA LEU A 224 -12.43 -11.85 15.24
C LEU A 224 -12.03 -13.19 15.87
N GLY A 225 -12.89 -13.71 16.74
CA GLY A 225 -12.64 -14.91 17.56
C GLY A 225 -12.25 -16.14 16.77
#